data_AF-A0A4R2JZ47-F1
#
_entry.id   AF-A0A4R2JZ47-F1
#
_cell.length_a   1.000
_cell.length_b   1.000
_cell.length_c   1.000
_cell.angle_alpha   90.00
_cell.angle_beta   90.00
_cell.angle_gamma   90.00
#
_symmetry.space_group_name_H-M   'P 1'
#
loop_
_entity.id
_entity.type
_entity.pdbx_description
1 polymer ?
#
loop_
_entity_poly.entity_id
_entity_poly.type
_entity_poly.pdbx_seq_one_letter_code
_entity_poly.pdbx_strand_id
1 'polypeptide(L)'
;MRATPAAVYFALQGRSATMTAARRISALTHGDPAAGEGTAIFHELIRVALQDSDPLDALADTLTAVDPIQRERYETVLAVDWHPADATEFNGAVWPCLGSAVWALRTTRGFADALRAAIDLGGDTDTVAAVTGGLAGVVYGFNAIPTRWTDRVHLPLPGHRNRTLRLIDLVDLTDRLTHPVITTQTAQHPPSPTAARHTTRCPK
;
A
#
# COMPACT_ATOMS: atom_id res chain seq x y z
N MET A 1 -5.24 4.58 -1.28
CA MET A 1 -5.69 3.44 -2.12
C MET A 1 -4.58 2.59 -2.77
N ARG A 2 -3.44 3.12 -3.25
CA ARG A 2 -2.44 2.33 -4.03
C ARG A 2 -1.21 1.83 -3.25
N ALA A 3 -1.29 1.79 -1.92
CA ALA A 3 -0.14 1.62 -1.04
C ALA A 3 0.16 0.17 -0.63
N THR A 4 -0.83 -0.72 -0.70
CA THR A 4 -0.74 -2.09 -0.16
C THR A 4 0.45 -2.90 -0.67
N PRO A 5 0.77 -2.93 -1.99
CA PRO A 5 1.93 -3.71 -2.47
C PRO A 5 3.25 -3.24 -1.84
N ALA A 6 3.43 -1.93 -1.72
CA ALA A 6 4.61 -1.36 -1.10
C ALA A 6 4.65 -1.62 0.42
N ALA A 7 3.51 -1.51 1.10
CA ALA A 7 3.41 -1.84 2.52
C ALA A 7 3.90 -3.27 2.81
N VAL A 8 3.42 -4.25 2.04
CA VAL A 8 3.85 -5.65 2.15
C VAL A 8 5.34 -5.81 1.83
N TYR A 9 5.82 -5.22 0.74
CA TYR A 9 7.22 -5.33 0.32
C TYR A 9 8.21 -4.79 1.37
N PHE A 10 7.90 -3.65 1.98
CA PHE A 10 8.78 -3.01 2.96
C PHE A 10 8.60 -3.55 4.39
N ALA A 11 7.53 -4.29 4.70
CA ALA A 11 7.19 -4.73 6.05
C ALA A 11 8.35 -5.43 6.79
N LEU A 12 9.08 -6.31 6.11
CA LEU A 12 10.20 -7.06 6.68
C LEU A 12 11.44 -6.21 6.99
N GLN A 13 11.48 -4.97 6.52
CA GLN A 13 12.60 -4.03 6.73
C GLN A 13 12.41 -3.18 8.00
N GLY A 14 11.35 -3.44 8.77
CA GLY A 14 11.05 -2.77 10.03
C GLY A 14 10.29 -1.45 9.88
N ARG A 15 9.81 -0.92 11.01
CA ARG A 15 8.94 0.27 11.09
C ARG A 15 9.49 1.48 10.36
N SER A 16 10.73 1.87 10.65
CA SER A 16 11.34 3.07 10.06
C SER A 16 11.43 3.01 8.53
N ALA A 17 11.90 1.89 7.97
CA ALA A 17 11.97 1.69 6.54
C ALA A 17 10.58 1.65 5.90
N THR A 18 9.63 0.96 6.53
CA THR A 18 8.24 0.81 6.08
C THR A 18 7.52 2.16 5.98
N MET A 19 7.57 2.97 7.04
CA MET A 19 6.95 4.29 7.09
C MET A 19 7.69 5.31 6.19
N THR A 20 9.02 5.21 6.07
CA THR A 20 9.79 6.09 5.17
C THR A 20 9.44 5.82 3.70
N ALA A 21 9.34 4.54 3.30
CA ALA A 21 8.92 4.16 1.96
C ALA A 21 7.52 4.67 1.64
N ALA A 22 6.59 4.57 2.60
CA ALA A 22 5.23 5.08 2.49
C ALA A 22 5.19 6.57 2.11
N ARG A 23 5.91 7.40 2.88
CA ARG A 23 5.99 8.85 2.66
C ARG A 23 6.58 9.17 1.28
N ARG A 24 7.68 8.49 0.90
CA ARG A 24 8.34 8.68 -0.40
C ARG A 24 7.45 8.30 -1.57
N ILE A 25 6.73 7.19 -1.48
CA ILE A 25 5.82 6.71 -2.53
C ILE A 25 4.62 7.62 -2.67
N SER A 26 4.04 8.09 -1.55
CA SER A 26 2.97 9.09 -1.58
C SER A 26 3.41 10.35 -2.32
N ALA A 27 4.60 10.88 -1.97
CA ALA A 27 5.15 12.12 -2.53
C ALA A 27 5.36 12.11 -4.05
N LEU A 28 5.41 10.94 -4.71
CA LEU A 28 5.50 10.85 -6.17
C LEU A 28 4.33 11.53 -6.89
N THR A 29 3.18 11.62 -6.24
CA THR A 29 1.95 12.16 -6.85
C THR A 29 1.13 13.02 -5.89
N HIS A 30 1.32 12.89 -4.58
CA HIS A 30 0.60 13.61 -3.53
C HIS A 30 1.63 14.26 -2.60
N GLY A 31 1.96 15.52 -2.88
CA GLY A 31 2.98 16.28 -2.13
C GLY A 31 2.52 16.80 -0.76
N ASP A 32 1.24 16.65 -0.42
CA ASP A 32 0.71 17.03 0.89
C ASP A 32 1.27 16.11 1.99
N PRO A 33 1.92 16.64 3.05
CA PRO A 33 2.41 15.85 4.18
C PRO A 33 1.34 14.98 4.83
N ALA A 34 0.08 15.43 4.87
CA ALA A 34 -1.03 14.65 5.40
C ALA A 34 -1.19 13.32 4.66
N ALA A 35 -1.09 13.33 3.33
CA ALA A 35 -1.18 12.12 2.51
C ALA A 35 0.00 11.17 2.78
N GLY A 36 1.20 11.74 2.96
CA GLY A 36 2.40 10.99 3.34
C GLY A 36 2.24 10.27 4.69
N GLU A 37 1.77 10.98 5.71
CA GLU A 37 1.57 10.42 7.05
C GLU A 37 0.43 9.39 7.09
N GLY A 38 -0.68 9.63 6.39
CA GLY A 38 -1.76 8.63 6.28
C GLY A 38 -1.30 7.34 5.61
N THR A 39 -0.49 7.48 4.55
CA THR A 39 0.13 6.32 3.90
C THR A 39 1.12 5.61 4.83
N ALA A 40 1.87 6.35 5.64
CA ALA A 40 2.81 5.82 6.63
C ALA A 40 2.13 5.03 7.75
N ILE A 41 1.03 5.56 8.30
CA ILE A 41 0.20 4.86 9.28
C ILE A 41 -0.34 3.57 8.65
N PHE A 42 -0.96 3.65 7.47
CA PHE A 42 -1.48 2.47 6.78
C PHE A 42 -0.39 1.40 6.55
N HIS A 43 0.80 1.79 6.09
CA HIS A 43 1.93 0.89 5.93
C HIS A 43 2.34 0.20 7.24
N GLU A 44 2.38 0.95 8.34
CA GLU A 44 2.74 0.40 9.65
C GLU A 44 1.69 -0.58 10.17
N LEU A 45 0.40 -0.29 9.99
CA LEU A 45 -0.68 -1.22 10.35
C LEU A 45 -0.59 -2.54 9.58
N ILE A 46 -0.28 -2.49 8.27
CA ILE A 46 -0.02 -3.69 7.48
C ILE A 46 1.19 -4.47 8.03
N ARG A 47 2.28 -3.76 8.38
CA ARG A 47 3.49 -4.39 8.93
C ARG A 47 3.21 -5.10 10.25
N VAL A 48 2.49 -4.44 11.16
CA VAL A 48 2.09 -5.01 12.46
C VAL A 48 1.26 -6.28 12.27
N ALA A 49 0.26 -6.23 11.38
CA ALA A 49 -0.58 -7.38 11.08
C ALA A 49 0.21 -8.55 10.44
N LEU A 50 1.19 -8.27 9.58
CA LEU A 50 2.10 -9.29 9.03
C LEU A 50 3.05 -9.91 10.06
N GLN A 51 3.16 -9.32 11.26
CA GLN A 51 3.94 -9.84 12.38
C GLN A 51 3.04 -10.49 13.45
N ASP A 52 1.87 -10.98 13.05
CA ASP A 52 0.89 -11.66 13.90
C ASP A 52 0.41 -10.83 15.11
N SER A 53 0.48 -9.50 14.99
CA SER A 53 0.00 -8.55 16.01
C SER A 53 -1.26 -7.83 15.54
N ASP A 54 -2.16 -7.44 16.44
CA ASP A 54 -3.36 -6.70 16.06
C ASP A 54 -3.00 -5.24 15.69
N PRO A 55 -3.26 -4.79 14.45
CA PRO A 55 -3.01 -3.41 14.06
C PRO A 55 -3.84 -2.39 14.85
N LEU A 56 -5.03 -2.75 15.36
CA LEU A 56 -5.87 -1.86 16.14
C LEU A 56 -5.26 -1.55 17.50
N ASP A 57 -4.67 -2.56 18.16
CA ASP A 57 -3.97 -2.40 19.44
C ASP A 57 -2.69 -1.56 19.28
N ALA A 58 -2.07 -1.59 18.10
CA ALA A 58 -0.85 -0.85 17.79
C ALA A 58 -1.06 0.60 17.34
N LEU A 59 -2.30 1.10 17.24
CA LEU A 59 -2.59 2.46 16.75
C LEU A 59 -1.89 3.54 17.58
N ALA A 60 -1.97 3.45 18.90
CA ALA A 60 -1.36 4.43 19.81
C ALA A 60 0.17 4.46 19.65
N ASP A 61 0.82 3.30 19.61
CA ASP A 61 2.26 3.23 19.35
C ASP A 61 2.58 3.77 17.95
N THR A 62 1.83 3.38 16.92
CA THR A 62 2.02 3.82 15.53
C THR A 62 2.05 5.35 15.41
N LEU A 63 1.10 6.03 16.08
CA LEU A 63 0.96 7.49 16.06
C LEU A 63 2.15 8.23 16.68
N THR A 64 2.95 7.60 17.55
CA THR A 64 4.17 8.22 18.10
C THR A 64 5.23 8.52 17.04
N ALA A 65 5.23 7.80 15.90
CA ALA A 65 6.14 8.02 14.78
C ALA A 65 5.55 8.86 13.64
N VAL A 66 4.36 9.43 13.85
CA VAL A 66 3.72 10.37 12.93
C VAL A 66 4.23 11.78 13.22
N ASP A 67 4.42 12.58 12.16
CA ASP A 67 4.80 13.98 12.29
C ASP A 67 3.84 14.73 13.23
N PRO A 68 4.34 15.45 14.26
CA PRO A 68 3.49 16.11 15.25
C PRO A 68 2.44 17.07 14.66
N ILE A 69 2.71 17.71 13.52
CA ILE A 69 1.78 18.64 12.87
C ILE A 69 0.56 17.90 12.33
N GLN A 70 0.75 16.65 11.86
CA GLN A 70 -0.33 15.83 11.30
C GLN A 70 -0.99 14.93 12.33
N ARG A 71 -0.30 14.66 13.45
CA ARG A 71 -0.69 13.64 14.43
C ARG A 71 -2.07 13.88 15.03
N GLU A 72 -2.39 15.10 15.47
CA GLU A 72 -3.65 15.43 16.16
C GLU A 72 -4.89 15.02 15.34
N ARG A 73 -4.85 15.30 14.03
CA ARG A 73 -5.97 14.92 13.13
C ARG A 73 -6.08 13.41 12.99
N TYR A 74 -4.95 12.70 12.91
CA TYR A 74 -4.96 11.25 12.85
C TYR A 74 -5.38 10.61 14.19
N GLU A 75 -4.99 11.17 15.32
CA GLU A 75 -5.48 10.78 16.65
C GLU A 75 -7.00 10.88 16.72
N THR A 76 -7.57 11.97 16.17
CA THR A 76 -9.03 12.17 16.12
C THR A 76 -9.74 11.11 15.28
N VAL A 77 -9.37 10.95 14.01
CA VAL A 77 -10.10 10.03 13.10
C VAL A 77 -9.80 8.55 13.36
N LEU A 78 -8.76 8.24 14.14
CA LEU A 78 -8.41 6.87 14.52
C LEU A 78 -8.83 6.53 15.96
N ALA A 79 -9.40 7.49 16.70
CA ALA A 79 -9.89 7.27 18.05
C ALA A 79 -10.92 6.14 18.11
N VAL A 80 -10.99 5.45 19.25
CA VAL A 80 -11.84 4.26 19.43
C VAL A 80 -13.32 4.56 19.20
N ASP A 81 -13.75 5.76 19.58
CA ASP A 81 -15.10 6.29 19.60
C ASP A 81 -15.45 7.16 18.37
N TRP A 82 -14.49 7.39 17.47
CA TRP A 82 -14.75 8.13 16.24
C TRP A 82 -15.63 7.32 15.27
N HIS A 83 -16.64 7.97 14.71
CA HIS A 83 -17.50 7.41 13.67
C HIS A 83 -17.31 8.18 12.35
N PRO A 84 -17.37 7.52 11.16
CA PRO A 84 -17.26 8.19 9.86
C PRO A 84 -18.21 9.37 9.63
N ALA A 85 -19.37 9.37 10.29
CA ALA A 85 -20.33 10.47 10.24
C ALA A 85 -19.82 11.75 10.93
N ASP A 86 -18.80 11.65 11.77
CA ASP A 86 -18.17 12.78 12.48
C ASP A 86 -17.07 13.45 11.64
N ALA A 87 -16.81 12.96 10.42
CA ALA A 87 -15.84 13.56 9.51
C ALA A 87 -16.22 15.02 9.19
N THR A 88 -15.26 15.92 9.36
CA THR A 88 -15.45 17.37 9.11
C THR A 88 -14.94 17.80 7.74
N GLU A 89 -14.04 16.99 7.16
CA GLU A 89 -13.44 17.20 5.86
C GLU A 89 -14.33 16.69 4.73
N PHE A 90 -14.05 17.15 3.53
CA PHE A 90 -14.72 16.67 2.33
C PHE A 90 -14.41 15.19 2.06
N ASN A 91 -15.36 14.52 1.43
CA ASN A 91 -15.21 13.14 0.96
C ASN A 91 -14.01 13.00 -0.01
N GLY A 92 -13.10 12.07 0.28
CA GLY A 92 -11.83 11.88 -0.45
C GLY A 92 -10.59 12.47 0.22
N ALA A 93 -10.76 13.18 1.35
CA ALA A 93 -9.63 13.55 2.20
C ALA A 93 -8.99 12.30 2.86
N VAL A 94 -7.67 12.32 3.03
CA VAL A 94 -6.91 11.16 3.52
C VAL A 94 -7.28 10.76 4.96
N TRP A 95 -7.56 11.73 5.84
CA TRP A 95 -7.91 11.47 7.24
C TRP A 95 -9.20 10.64 7.38
N PRO A 96 -10.38 11.11 6.89
CA PRO A 96 -11.60 10.32 7.00
C PRO A 96 -11.53 9.03 6.18
N CYS A 97 -10.75 8.98 5.09
CA CYS A 97 -10.53 7.73 4.35
C CYS A 97 -9.86 6.65 5.21
N LEU A 98 -8.74 6.98 5.87
CA LEU A 98 -8.05 6.03 6.75
C LEU A 98 -8.86 5.74 8.01
N GLY A 99 -9.47 6.77 8.62
CA GLY A 99 -10.36 6.61 9.78
C GLY A 99 -11.51 5.65 9.49
N SER A 100 -12.18 5.80 8.35
CA SER A 100 -13.29 4.94 7.94
C SER A 100 -12.84 3.49 7.70
N ALA A 101 -11.66 3.28 7.14
CA ALA A 101 -11.12 1.94 6.94
C ALA A 101 -10.80 1.24 8.27
N VAL A 102 -10.24 1.98 9.23
CA VAL A 102 -9.95 1.47 10.57
C VAL A 102 -11.25 1.24 11.37
N TRP A 103 -12.23 2.12 11.25
CA TRP A 103 -13.57 1.95 11.81
C TRP A 103 -14.24 0.68 11.27
N ALA A 104 -14.21 0.47 9.95
CA ALA A 104 -14.81 -0.71 9.32
C ALA A 104 -14.14 -2.00 9.79
N LEU A 105 -12.81 -2.02 9.91
CA LEU A 105 -12.07 -3.15 10.46
C LEU A 105 -12.44 -3.41 11.94
N ARG A 106 -12.50 -2.37 12.75
CA ARG A 106 -12.77 -2.45 14.20
C ARG A 106 -14.19 -2.93 14.53
N THR A 107 -15.17 -2.53 13.72
CA THR A 107 -16.59 -2.74 14.02
C THR A 107 -17.18 -4.00 13.41
N THR A 108 -16.41 -4.74 12.61
CA THR A 108 -16.89 -5.91 11.88
C THR A 108 -16.08 -7.16 12.24
N ARG A 109 -16.57 -8.32 11.79
CA ARG A 109 -15.93 -9.63 12.02
C ARG A 109 -15.77 -10.36 10.71
N GLY A 110 -14.67 -10.07 10.02
CA GLY A 110 -14.27 -10.76 8.81
C GLY A 110 -14.20 -9.86 7.59
N PHE A 111 -13.48 -10.32 6.57
CA PHE A 111 -13.15 -9.55 5.38
C PHE A 111 -14.39 -9.00 4.66
N ALA A 112 -15.40 -9.86 4.48
CA ALA A 112 -16.58 -9.49 3.71
C ALA A 112 -17.42 -8.41 4.39
N ASP A 113 -17.50 -8.44 5.72
CA ASP A 113 -18.31 -7.48 6.47
C ASP A 113 -17.58 -6.15 6.62
N ALA A 114 -16.25 -6.16 6.80
CA ALA A 114 -15.43 -4.96 6.77
C ALA A 114 -15.58 -4.19 5.45
N LEU A 115 -15.52 -4.89 4.31
CA LEU A 115 -15.70 -4.27 2.99
C LEU A 115 -17.11 -3.74 2.79
N ARG A 116 -18.15 -4.47 3.22
CA ARG A 116 -19.54 -3.98 3.12
C ARG A 116 -19.73 -2.73 3.94
N ALA A 117 -19.26 -2.71 5.20
CA ALA A 117 -19.34 -1.54 6.04
C ALA A 117 -18.67 -0.32 5.38
N ALA A 118 -17.48 -0.50 4.79
CA ALA A 118 -16.79 0.56 4.05
C ALA A 118 -17.56 1.05 2.81
N ILE A 119 -18.21 0.16 2.06
CA ILE A 119 -19.01 0.50 0.88
C ILE A 119 -20.30 1.22 1.26
N ASP A 120 -20.97 0.75 2.31
CA ASP A 120 -22.26 1.27 2.78
C ASP A 120 -22.16 2.70 3.34
N LEU A 121 -20.95 3.18 3.67
CA LEU A 121 -20.71 4.59 4.02
C LEU A 121 -21.02 5.57 2.88
N GLY A 122 -20.98 5.12 1.62
CA GLY A 122 -21.14 6.01 0.47
C GLY A 122 -19.93 6.94 0.26
N GLY A 123 -20.07 7.91 -0.64
CA GLY A 123 -18.99 8.83 -1.00
C GLY A 123 -17.89 8.17 -1.84
N ASP A 124 -16.63 8.30 -1.41
CA ASP A 124 -15.41 7.79 -2.07
C ASP A 124 -15.22 6.29 -1.76
N THR A 125 -16.27 5.53 -2.05
CA THR A 125 -16.43 4.13 -1.65
C THR A 125 -15.34 3.23 -2.22
N ASP A 126 -14.88 3.47 -3.45
CA ASP A 126 -13.82 2.67 -4.07
C ASP A 126 -12.48 2.86 -3.34
N THR A 127 -12.16 4.09 -2.95
CA THR A 127 -10.95 4.39 -2.18
C THR A 127 -11.01 3.80 -0.77
N VAL A 128 -12.11 4.03 -0.04
CA VAL A 128 -12.27 3.53 1.33
C VAL A 128 -12.31 2.00 1.35
N ALA A 129 -13.03 1.37 0.41
CA ALA A 129 -13.05 -0.09 0.29
C ALA A 129 -11.68 -0.67 -0.10
N ALA A 130 -10.90 0.01 -0.95
CA ALA A 130 -9.54 -0.42 -1.30
C ALA A 130 -8.58 -0.36 -0.11
N VAL A 131 -8.65 0.69 0.72
CA VAL A 131 -7.84 0.81 1.95
C VAL A 131 -8.29 -0.22 2.99
N THR A 132 -9.60 -0.37 3.19
CA THR A 132 -10.18 -1.37 4.11
C THR A 132 -9.78 -2.78 3.70
N GLY A 133 -9.84 -3.11 2.40
CA GLY A 133 -9.42 -4.42 1.89
C GLY A 133 -7.94 -4.72 2.04
N GLY A 134 -7.08 -3.69 2.02
CA GLY A 134 -5.68 -3.85 2.39
C GLY A 134 -5.52 -4.31 3.85
N LEU A 135 -6.15 -3.60 4.78
CA LEU A 135 -6.08 -3.92 6.22
C LEU A 135 -6.78 -5.25 6.55
N ALA A 136 -8.03 -5.42 6.11
CA ALA A 136 -8.79 -6.63 6.36
C ALA A 136 -8.15 -7.85 5.68
N GLY A 137 -7.51 -7.66 4.52
CA GLY A 137 -6.83 -8.73 3.79
C GLY A 137 -5.63 -9.29 4.56
N VAL A 138 -4.84 -8.44 5.20
CA VAL A 138 -3.72 -8.89 6.04
C VAL A 138 -4.20 -9.49 7.37
N VAL A 139 -5.27 -8.95 7.97
CA VAL A 139 -5.79 -9.42 9.26
C VAL A 139 -6.51 -10.78 9.14
N TYR A 140 -7.37 -10.95 8.14
CA TYR A 140 -8.17 -12.16 8.00
C TYR A 140 -7.58 -13.19 7.04
N GLY A 141 -6.59 -12.78 6.23
CA GLY A 141 -5.91 -13.64 5.27
C GLY A 141 -6.71 -13.90 3.98
N PHE A 142 -6.00 -14.44 2.98
CA PHE A 142 -6.54 -14.67 1.63
C PHE A 142 -7.80 -15.56 1.60
N ASN A 143 -7.83 -16.61 2.41
CA ASN A 143 -8.93 -17.58 2.44
C ASN A 143 -10.23 -17.01 3.04
N ALA A 144 -10.18 -15.85 3.72
CA ALA A 144 -11.37 -15.17 4.23
C ALA A 144 -12.13 -14.40 3.15
N ILE A 145 -11.54 -14.20 1.97
CA ILE A 145 -12.17 -13.47 0.86
C ILE A 145 -13.20 -14.39 0.19
N PRO A 146 -14.48 -13.97 0.06
CA PRO A 146 -15.50 -14.78 -0.62
C PRO A 146 -15.09 -15.16 -2.04
N THR A 147 -15.13 -16.45 -2.37
CA THR A 147 -14.79 -16.97 -3.72
C THR A 147 -15.58 -16.28 -4.83
N ARG A 148 -16.88 -16.05 -4.60
CA ARG A 148 -17.75 -15.29 -5.53
C ARG A 148 -17.22 -13.89 -5.90
N TRP A 149 -16.36 -13.29 -5.07
CA TRP A 149 -15.72 -12.01 -5.35
C TRP A 149 -14.41 -12.20 -6.11
N THR A 150 -13.57 -13.15 -5.68
CA THR A 150 -12.30 -13.44 -6.36
C THR A 150 -12.49 -14.01 -7.77
N ASP A 151 -13.59 -14.73 -8.01
CA ASP A 151 -14.00 -15.21 -9.34
C ASP A 151 -14.32 -14.06 -10.33
N ARG A 152 -14.66 -12.87 -9.81
CA ARG A 152 -15.02 -11.69 -10.62
C ARG A 152 -13.84 -10.73 -10.79
N VAL A 153 -12.84 -10.79 -9.92
CA VAL A 153 -11.73 -9.85 -9.93
C VAL A 153 -10.93 -9.99 -11.23
N HIS A 154 -10.62 -8.85 -11.82
CA HIS A 154 -9.82 -8.81 -13.03
C HIS A 154 -9.11 -7.48 -13.20
N LEU A 155 -7.89 -7.54 -13.72
CA LEU A 155 -7.07 -6.37 -13.96
C LEU A 155 -6.75 -6.29 -15.46
N PRO A 156 -7.47 -5.47 -16.24
CA PRO A 156 -7.02 -5.15 -17.59
C PRO A 156 -5.67 -4.43 -17.51
N LEU A 157 -4.73 -4.80 -18.38
CA LEU A 157 -3.42 -4.16 -18.47
C LEU A 157 -3.36 -3.30 -19.73
N PRO A 158 -3.62 -1.97 -19.64
CA PRO A 158 -3.50 -1.07 -20.77
C PRO A 158 -2.10 -1.13 -21.39
N GLY A 159 -2.03 -1.04 -22.72
CA GLY A 159 -0.75 -1.10 -23.45
C GLY A 159 -0.12 -2.49 -23.56
N HIS A 160 -0.73 -3.55 -23.00
CA HIS A 160 -0.20 -4.92 -23.00
C HIS A 160 -1.08 -5.89 -23.79
N ARG A 161 -1.33 -5.58 -25.08
CA ARG A 161 -2.09 -6.44 -26.02
C ARG A 161 -3.45 -6.92 -25.50
N ASN A 162 -4.21 -6.05 -24.82
CA ASN A 162 -5.49 -6.39 -24.18
C ASN A 162 -5.41 -7.54 -23.16
N ARG A 163 -4.24 -7.79 -22.57
CA ARG A 163 -4.10 -8.78 -21.50
C ARG A 163 -4.92 -8.35 -20.29
N THR A 164 -5.67 -9.30 -19.74
CA THR A 164 -6.40 -9.14 -18.48
C THR A 164 -5.90 -10.18 -17.50
N LEU A 165 -5.42 -9.76 -16.33
CA LEU A 165 -5.04 -10.67 -15.26
C LEU A 165 -6.30 -11.10 -14.50
N ARG A 166 -6.41 -12.38 -14.17
CA ARG A 166 -7.40 -12.93 -13.24
C ARG A 166 -6.72 -13.27 -11.91
N LEU A 167 -7.49 -13.80 -10.96
CA LEU A 167 -6.97 -14.18 -9.63
C LEU A 167 -5.68 -14.99 -9.69
N ILE A 168 -5.66 -16.06 -10.50
CA ILE A 168 -4.48 -16.94 -10.60
C ILE A 168 -3.25 -16.19 -11.11
N ASP A 169 -3.41 -15.31 -12.11
CA ASP A 169 -2.32 -14.49 -12.63
C ASP A 169 -1.77 -13.51 -11.59
N LEU A 170 -2.65 -12.99 -10.71
CA LEU A 170 -2.28 -12.07 -9.64
C LEU A 170 -1.51 -12.80 -8.54
N VAL A 171 -1.92 -14.03 -8.18
CA VAL A 171 -1.19 -14.90 -7.24
C VAL A 171 0.19 -15.25 -7.81
N ASP A 172 0.26 -15.71 -9.06
CA ASP A 172 1.52 -16.02 -9.74
C ASP A 172 2.43 -14.79 -9.88
N LEU A 173 1.86 -13.59 -10.02
CA LEU A 173 2.62 -12.34 -10.01
C LEU A 173 3.19 -12.05 -8.63
N THR A 174 2.40 -12.20 -7.57
CA THR A 174 2.87 -12.05 -6.19
C THR A 174 4.03 -12.99 -5.91
N ASP A 175 3.90 -14.29 -6.21
CA ASP A 175 4.95 -15.28 -5.96
C ASP A 175 6.27 -14.94 -6.67
N ARG A 176 6.20 -14.46 -7.92
CA ARG A 176 7.40 -14.02 -8.66
C ARG A 176 8.05 -12.77 -8.09
N LEU A 177 7.27 -11.87 -7.49
CA LEU A 177 7.76 -10.63 -6.90
C LEU A 177 8.32 -10.84 -5.48
N THR A 178 7.76 -11.76 -4.71
CA THR A 178 8.20 -12.05 -3.34
C THR A 178 9.30 -13.11 -3.27
N HIS A 179 9.35 -14.02 -4.24
CA HIS A 179 10.39 -15.04 -4.38
C HIS A 179 11.12 -14.90 -5.73
N PRO A 180 11.88 -13.82 -5.96
CA PRO A 180 12.60 -13.66 -7.20
C PRO A 180 13.62 -14.80 -7.35
N VAL A 181 13.45 -15.62 -8.39
CA VAL A 181 14.47 -16.57 -8.81
C VAL A 181 15.71 -15.75 -9.15
N ILE A 182 16.75 -15.82 -8.31
CA ILE A 182 18.06 -15.23 -8.61
C ILE A 182 18.62 -16.01 -9.79
N THR A 183 18.32 -15.54 -11.00
CA THR A 183 19.01 -16.01 -12.19
C THR A 183 20.34 -15.29 -12.17
N THR A 184 21.39 -15.95 -11.68
CA THR A 184 22.78 -15.50 -11.83
C THR A 184 23.12 -15.52 -13.32
N GLN A 185 22.71 -14.48 -14.04
CA GLN A 185 23.24 -14.22 -15.36
C GLN A 185 24.64 -13.66 -15.14
N THR A 186 25.64 -14.56 -15.14
CA THR A 186 27.05 -14.18 -15.25
C THR A 186 27.22 -13.40 -16.54
N ALA A 187 27.20 -12.07 -16.43
CA ALA A 187 27.58 -11.18 -17.52
C ALA A 187 29.08 -11.37 -17.75
N GLN A 188 29.44 -12.27 -18.67
CA GLN A 188 30.75 -12.24 -19.30
C GLN A 188 30.83 -10.95 -20.11
N HIS A 189 31.46 -9.92 -19.52
CA HIS A 189 31.80 -8.71 -20.23
C HIS A 189 32.96 -9.04 -21.19
N PRO A 190 32.81 -8.86 -22.51
CA PRO A 190 33.96 -8.93 -23.40
C PRO A 190 34.90 -7.75 -23.10
N PRO A 191 36.23 -7.93 -23.20
CA PRO A 191 37.17 -6.87 -22.91
C PRO A 191 37.02 -5.70 -23.90
N SER A 192 37.02 -4.47 -23.38
CA SER A 192 36.90 -3.24 -24.16
C SER A 192 38.02 -3.10 -25.20
N PRO A 193 37.71 -2.61 -26.42
CA PRO A 193 38.74 -2.37 -27.42
C PRO A 193 39.57 -1.14 -27.05
N THR A 194 40.89 -1.35 -27.01
CA THR A 194 41.92 -0.34 -26.76
C THR A 194 41.77 0.83 -27.75
N ALA A 195 41.55 2.05 -27.25
CA ALA A 195 41.46 3.24 -28.08
C ALA A 195 42.83 3.58 -28.70
N ALA A 196 42.99 3.32 -30.00
CA ALA A 196 44.09 3.86 -30.78
C ALA A 196 43.93 5.38 -30.90
N ARG A 197 44.85 6.13 -30.27
CA ARG A 197 44.97 7.58 -30.42
C ARG A 197 45.41 7.90 -31.84
N HIS A 198 44.49 8.35 -32.70
CA HIS A 198 44.83 9.05 -33.92
C HIS A 198 44.97 10.56 -33.62
N THR A 199 46.21 11.02 -33.52
CA THR A 199 46.55 12.44 -33.61
C THR A 199 46.64 12.83 -35.08
N THR A 200 45.64 13.50 -35.62
CA THR A 200 45.75 14.23 -36.89
C THR A 200 45.81 15.73 -36.60
N ARG A 201 47.01 16.29 -36.77
CA ARG A 201 47.24 17.73 -36.95
C ARG A 201 46.61 18.17 -38.28
N CYS A 202 45.79 19.21 -38.27
CA CYS A 202 45.50 20.01 -39.45
C CYS A 202 46.56 21.14 -39.58
N PRO A 203 47.11 21.41 -40.77
CA PRO A 203 47.86 22.62 -41.02
C PRO A 203 47.01 23.73 -41.67
N LYS A 204 47.17 24.94 -41.13
CA LYS A 204 46.76 26.29 -41.59
C LYS A 204 45.27 26.59 -41.66
#